data_AF-A0A5C7ME59-F1
#
_entry.id   AF-A0A5C7ME59-F1
#
_cell.length_a   1.000
_cell.length_b   1.000
_cell.length_c   1.000
_cell.angle_alpha   90.00
_cell.angle_beta   90.00
_cell.angle_gamma   90.00
#
_symmetry.space_group_name_H-M   'P 1'
#
loop_
_entity.id
_entity.type
_entity.pdbx_description
1 polymer ?
#
loop_
_entity_poly.entity_id
_entity_poly.type
_entity_poly.pdbx_seq_one_letter_code
_entity_poly.pdbx_strand_id
1 'polypeptide(L)'
;MPAIYCVNWFRKDEAGKFVWPGYGENMRVLKWMIDRIEGRAAGQPTMFGIAPRYAEINWGGLNFSPAQFDTVTRIDRDAWMQEFALHDELFAQLAQGLPSALLATRQALEQSLAAD
;
A
#
# COMPACT_ATOMS: atom_id res chain seq x y z
N MET A 1 12.31 16.71 -5.47
CA MET A 1 12.05 15.95 -4.23
C MET A 1 12.03 14.47 -4.58
N PRO A 2 12.58 13.56 -3.75
CA PRO A 2 12.50 12.12 -3.97
C PRO A 2 11.04 11.63 -3.96
N ALA A 3 10.76 10.56 -4.70
CA ALA A 3 9.47 9.87 -4.61
C ALA A 3 9.35 9.14 -3.26
N ILE A 4 8.15 9.11 -2.69
CA ILE A 4 7.85 8.44 -1.41
C ILE A 4 7.03 7.18 -1.72
N TYR A 5 7.43 6.05 -1.13
CA TYR A 5 6.74 4.78 -1.26
C TYR A 5 6.39 4.22 0.12
N CYS A 6 5.18 3.68 0.27
CA CYS A 6 4.77 2.91 1.42
C CYS A 6 4.81 1.42 1.07
N VAL A 7 5.37 0.59 1.95
CA VAL A 7 5.51 -0.86 1.75
C VAL A 7 5.06 -1.62 2.98
N ASN A 8 4.44 -2.78 2.75
CA ASN A 8 4.09 -3.71 3.80
C ASN A 8 4.55 -5.13 3.44
N TRP A 9 5.65 -5.58 4.03
CA TRP A 9 6.20 -6.93 3.84
C TRP A 9 5.53 -8.00 4.69
N PHE A 10 4.67 -7.59 5.63
CA PHE A 10 4.22 -8.40 6.76
C PHE A 10 2.76 -8.76 6.68
N ARG A 11 2.13 -8.60 5.51
CA ARG A 11 0.73 -8.94 5.33
C ARG A 11 0.52 -10.45 5.53
N LYS A 12 -0.48 -10.76 6.36
CA LYS A 12 -0.88 -12.12 6.70
C LYS A 12 -2.20 -12.48 6.02
N ASP A 13 -2.39 -13.76 5.75
CA ASP A 13 -3.68 -14.32 5.35
C ASP A 13 -4.58 -14.57 6.57
N GLU A 14 -5.79 -15.09 6.31
CA GLU A 14 -6.77 -15.47 7.34
C GLU A 14 -6.25 -16.57 8.29
N ALA A 15 -5.27 -17.36 7.85
CA ALA A 15 -4.60 -18.37 8.67
C ALA A 15 -3.42 -17.78 9.47
N GLY A 16 -3.17 -16.47 9.40
CA GLY A 16 -2.09 -15.78 10.11
C GLY A 16 -0.71 -16.00 9.50
N LYS A 17 -0.62 -16.59 8.31
CA LYS A 17 0.64 -16.86 7.62
C LYS A 17 1.03 -15.66 6.76
N PHE A 18 2.33 -15.33 6.75
CA PHE A 18 2.85 -14.32 5.82
C PHE A 18 2.62 -14.76 4.38
N VAL A 19 1.95 -13.90 3.62
CA VAL A 19 1.68 -14.18 2.21
C VAL A 19 2.92 -13.84 1.38
N TRP A 20 3.61 -12.74 1.71
CA TRP A 20 4.86 -12.34 1.07
C TRP A 20 6.07 -13.08 1.70
N PRO A 21 6.97 -13.68 0.91
CA PRO A 21 8.12 -14.43 1.42
C PRO A 21 9.18 -13.56 2.11
N GLY A 22 9.27 -12.27 1.80
CA GLY A 22 10.18 -11.33 2.46
C GLY A 22 11.66 -11.52 2.08
N TYR A 23 12.55 -11.00 2.94
CA TYR A 23 14.01 -11.10 2.80
C TYR A 23 14.53 -10.61 1.43
N GLY A 24 15.28 -11.46 0.72
CA GLY A 24 15.83 -11.14 -0.61
C GLY A 24 14.76 -10.87 -1.66
N GLU A 25 13.55 -11.42 -1.48
CA GLU A 25 12.46 -11.23 -2.44
C GLU A 25 11.95 -9.77 -2.45
N ASN A 26 12.19 -9.00 -1.37
CA ASN A 26 11.89 -7.56 -1.32
C ASN A 26 12.58 -6.78 -2.46
N MET A 27 13.70 -7.28 -2.98
CA MET A 27 14.38 -6.68 -4.14
C MET A 27 13.49 -6.59 -5.38
N ARG A 28 12.49 -7.47 -5.53
CA ARG A 28 11.53 -7.41 -6.64
C ARG A 28 10.68 -6.15 -6.60
N VAL A 29 10.26 -5.74 -5.40
CA VAL A 29 9.47 -4.52 -5.20
C VAL A 29 10.36 -3.28 -5.27
N LEU A 30 11.59 -3.33 -4.74
CA LEU A 30 12.56 -2.23 -4.90
C LEU A 30 12.91 -1.99 -6.38
N LYS A 31 13.10 -3.08 -7.16
CA LYS A 31 13.28 -2.98 -8.61
C LYS A 31 12.07 -2.30 -9.27
N TRP A 32 10.84 -2.65 -8.89
CA TRP A 32 9.65 -2.00 -9.42
C TRP A 32 9.60 -0.50 -9.07
N MET A 33 10.00 -0.10 -7.86
CA MET A 33 10.10 1.32 -7.51
C MET A 33 11.07 2.07 -8.43
N ILE A 34 12.24 1.47 -8.72
CA ILE A 34 13.21 2.03 -9.67
C ILE A 34 12.58 2.14 -11.07
N ASP A 35 11.92 1.09 -11.54
CA ASP A 35 11.23 1.11 -12.83
C ASP A 35 10.09 2.15 -12.89
N ARG A 36 9.40 2.43 -11.78
CA ARG A 36 8.41 3.52 -11.68
C ARG A 36 9.07 4.89 -11.78
N ILE A 37 10.18 5.10 -11.07
CA ILE A 37 10.94 6.37 -11.08
C ILE A 37 11.48 6.64 -12.49
N GLU A 38 11.92 5.60 -13.19
CA GLU A 38 12.48 5.69 -14.55
C GLU A 38 11.43 5.59 -15.67
N GLY A 39 10.14 5.56 -15.33
CA GLY A 39 9.05 5.55 -16.31
C GLY A 39 8.89 4.25 -17.10
N ARG A 40 9.48 3.15 -16.63
CA ARG A 40 9.40 1.80 -17.24
C ARG A 40 8.24 0.96 -16.73
N ALA A 41 7.66 1.30 -15.59
CA ALA A 41 6.44 0.69 -15.06
C ALA A 41 5.34 1.75 -14.95
N ALA A 42 4.09 1.37 -15.24
CA ALA A 42 2.95 2.28 -15.14
C ALA A 42 2.33 2.25 -13.74
N GLY A 43 2.22 1.06 -13.15
CA GLY A 43 1.41 0.80 -11.98
C GLY A 43 -0.09 0.82 -12.29
N GLN A 44 -0.88 0.65 -11.24
CA GLN A 44 -2.32 0.83 -11.24
C GLN A 44 -2.73 1.81 -10.14
N PRO A 45 -3.67 2.73 -10.42
CA PRO A 45 -4.21 3.61 -9.39
C PRO A 45 -4.96 2.79 -8.33
N THR A 46 -4.81 3.20 -7.08
CA THR A 46 -5.55 2.71 -5.91
C THR A 46 -5.90 3.92 -5.04
N MET A 47 -6.76 3.74 -4.04
CA MET A 47 -7.06 4.84 -3.09
C MET A 47 -5.82 5.40 -2.38
N PHE A 48 -4.70 4.65 -2.30
CA PHE A 48 -3.45 5.08 -1.66
C PHE A 48 -2.41 5.62 -2.63
N GLY A 49 -2.76 5.82 -3.89
CA GLY A 49 -1.84 6.27 -4.94
C GLY A 49 -1.65 5.21 -6.00
N ILE A 50 -0.40 4.78 -6.23
CA ILE A 50 -0.08 3.86 -7.33
C ILE A 50 0.57 2.59 -6.79
N ALA A 51 -0.05 1.45 -7.07
CA ALA A 51 0.44 0.12 -6.72
C ALA A 51 0.98 -0.63 -7.96
N PRO A 52 1.84 -1.65 -7.79
CA PRO A 52 2.24 -2.52 -8.89
C PRO A 52 1.06 -3.32 -9.43
N ARG A 53 1.08 -3.61 -10.74
CA ARG A 53 0.31 -4.73 -11.30
C ARG A 53 1.10 -6.02 -11.13
N TYR A 54 0.42 -7.17 -11.06
CA TYR A 54 1.10 -8.47 -10.99
C TYR A 54 2.16 -8.65 -12.08
N ALA A 55 1.83 -8.28 -13.34
CA ALA A 55 2.73 -8.41 -14.48
C ALA A 55 3.96 -7.50 -14.45
N GLU A 56 3.99 -6.48 -13.58
CA GLU A 56 5.12 -5.55 -13.48
C GLU A 56 6.19 -6.01 -12.48
N ILE A 57 5.90 -7.05 -11.69
CA ILE A 57 6.86 -7.64 -10.77
C ILE A 57 7.54 -8.83 -11.45
N ASN A 58 8.86 -8.92 -11.31
CA ASN A 58 9.59 -10.09 -11.78
C ASN A 58 9.30 -11.28 -10.87
N TRP A 59 8.71 -12.35 -11.40
CA TRP A 59 8.41 -13.60 -10.66
C TRP A 59 9.38 -14.74 -10.99
N GLY A 60 10.39 -14.51 -11.84
CA GLY A 60 11.38 -15.52 -12.19
C GLY A 60 12.02 -16.14 -10.94
N GLY A 61 11.98 -17.48 -10.86
CA GLY A 61 12.51 -18.23 -9.73
C GLY A 61 11.66 -18.25 -8.46
N LEU A 62 10.47 -17.63 -8.46
CA LEU A 62 9.56 -17.61 -7.31
C LEU A 62 8.15 -18.06 -7.76
N ASN A 63 7.66 -19.15 -7.16
CA ASN A 63 6.27 -19.57 -7.36
C ASN A 63 5.32 -18.71 -6.51
N PHE A 64 4.90 -17.58 -7.06
CA PHE A 64 3.98 -16.65 -6.41
C PHE A 64 2.84 -16.36 -7.38
N SER A 65 1.62 -16.76 -7.03
CA SER A 65 0.50 -16.71 -7.97
C SER A 65 -0.16 -15.32 -8.03
N PRO A 66 -0.91 -15.01 -9.11
CA PRO A 66 -1.75 -13.81 -9.16
C PRO A 66 -2.72 -13.72 -7.98
N ALA A 67 -3.28 -14.84 -7.52
CA ALA A 67 -4.18 -14.86 -6.37
C ALA A 67 -3.47 -14.48 -5.06
N GLN A 68 -2.22 -14.93 -4.86
CA GLN A 68 -1.43 -14.51 -3.71
C GLN A 68 -1.08 -13.02 -3.77
N PHE A 69 -0.83 -12.51 -4.97
CA PHE A 69 -0.60 -11.09 -5.19
C PHE A 69 -1.82 -10.25 -4.86
N ASP A 70 -2.99 -10.64 -5.36
CA ASP A 70 -4.25 -9.99 -5.04
C ASP A 70 -4.48 -9.92 -3.54
N THR A 71 -4.23 -11.01 -2.81
CA THR A 71 -4.34 -11.01 -1.34
C THR A 71 -3.46 -9.97 -0.67
N VAL A 72 -2.20 -9.79 -1.13
CA VAL A 72 -1.30 -8.78 -0.52
C VAL A 72 -1.60 -7.36 -0.95
N THR A 73 -2.18 -7.15 -2.12
CA THR A 73 -2.54 -5.83 -2.63
C THR A 73 -3.98 -5.42 -2.35
N ARG A 74 -4.83 -6.33 -1.83
CA ARG A 74 -6.25 -6.07 -1.56
C ARG A 74 -6.44 -4.90 -0.61
N ILE A 75 -7.40 -4.03 -0.90
CA ILE A 75 -7.83 -2.98 0.02
C ILE A 75 -9.13 -3.44 0.64
N ASP A 76 -9.14 -3.61 1.97
CA ASP A 76 -10.32 -4.03 2.71
C ASP A 76 -11.01 -2.79 3.27
N ARG A 77 -12.20 -2.47 2.74
CA ARG A 77 -12.92 -1.24 3.08
C ARG A 77 -13.23 -1.15 4.57
N ASP A 78 -13.73 -2.23 5.16
CA ASP A 78 -14.16 -2.21 6.55
C ASP A 78 -12.97 -2.04 7.50
N ALA A 79 -11.84 -2.70 7.18
CA ALA A 79 -10.59 -2.51 7.90
C ALA A 79 -10.07 -1.07 7.80
N TRP A 80 -10.18 -0.44 6.63
CA TRP A 80 -9.72 0.94 6.44
C TRP A 80 -10.64 1.98 7.07
N MET A 81 -11.95 1.74 7.12
CA MET A 81 -12.87 2.59 7.89
C MET A 81 -12.51 2.58 9.38
N GLN A 82 -12.14 1.42 9.93
CA GLN A 82 -11.64 1.33 11.30
C GLN A 82 -10.29 2.06 11.45
N GLU A 83 -9.39 1.93 10.48
CA GLU A 83 -8.10 2.63 10.49
C GLU A 83 -8.26 4.16 10.45
N PHE A 84 -9.24 4.70 9.73
CA PHE A 84 -9.52 6.13 9.73
C PHE A 84 -10.00 6.65 11.10
N ALA A 85 -10.81 5.86 11.81
CA ALA A 85 -11.21 6.19 13.18
C ALA A 85 -9.99 6.23 14.13
N LEU A 86 -9.06 5.28 13.99
CA LEU A 86 -7.80 5.28 14.76
C LEU A 86 -6.92 6.50 14.43
N HIS A 87 -6.91 6.94 13.17
CA HIS A 87 -6.21 8.17 12.78
C HIS A 87 -6.87 9.41 13.37
N ASP A 88 -8.21 9.48 13.43
CA ASP A 88 -8.92 10.57 14.08
C ASP A 88 -8.58 10.66 15.57
N GLU A 89 -8.54 9.52 16.27
CA GLU A 89 -8.09 9.44 17.67
C GLU A 89 -6.65 9.94 17.84
N LEU A 90 -5.72 9.47 16.98
CA LEU A 90 -4.32 9.88 17.01
C LEU A 90 -4.17 11.39 16.75
N PHE A 91 -4.89 11.92 15.76
CA PHE A 91 -4.83 13.34 15.42
C PHE A 91 -5.43 14.24 16.49
N ALA A 92 -6.43 13.77 17.24
CA ALA A 92 -6.94 14.47 18.41
C ALA A 92 -5.88 14.56 19.51
N GLN A 93 -5.10 13.50 19.75
CA GLN A 93 -3.99 13.52 20.72
C GLN A 93 -2.86 14.46 20.30
N LEU A 94 -2.62 14.59 18.98
CA LEU A 94 -1.56 15.42 18.40
C LEU A 94 -2.05 16.82 17.98
N ALA A 95 -3.25 17.24 18.39
CA ALA A 95 -3.91 18.43 17.86
C ALA A 95 -3.04 19.70 17.95
N GLN A 96 -2.22 19.83 18.99
CA GLN A 96 -1.29 20.96 19.11
C GLN A 96 -0.13 20.82 18.13
N GLY A 97 -0.15 21.64 17.07
CA GLY A 97 0.90 21.69 16.06
C GLY A 97 0.70 20.71 14.90
N LEU A 98 -0.43 20.02 14.83
CA LEU A 98 -0.77 19.17 13.69
C LEU A 98 -0.96 20.02 12.42
N PRO A 99 -0.19 19.79 11.35
CA PRO A 99 -0.39 20.49 10.09
C PRO A 99 -1.78 20.17 9.50
N SER A 100 -2.51 21.21 9.07
CA SER A 100 -3.83 21.06 8.45
C SER A 100 -3.82 20.16 7.20
N ALA A 101 -2.68 20.09 6.51
CA ALA A 101 -2.47 19.20 5.37
C ALA A 101 -2.68 17.72 5.72
N LEU A 102 -2.38 17.27 6.95
CA LEU A 102 -2.58 15.88 7.37
C LEU A 102 -4.07 15.56 7.53
N LEU A 103 -4.84 16.48 8.13
CA LEU A 103 -6.30 16.34 8.25
C LEU A 103 -6.96 16.29 6.86
N ALA A 104 -6.57 17.19 5.97
CA ALA A 104 -7.10 17.23 4.61
C ALA A 104 -6.77 15.95 3.83
N THR A 105 -5.54 15.44 3.98
CA THR A 105 -5.11 14.19 3.32
C THR A 105 -5.92 13.00 3.83
N ARG A 106 -6.15 12.89 5.14
CA ARG A 106 -6.98 11.82 5.72
C ARG A 106 -8.40 11.84 5.16
N GLN A 107 -9.03 13.02 5.12
CA GLN A 107 -10.38 13.19 4.58
C GLN A 107 -10.45 12.83 3.09
N ALA A 108 -9.44 13.21 2.30
CA ALA A 108 -9.37 12.86 0.88
C ALA A 108 -9.22 11.34 0.64
N LEU A 109 -8.43 10.65 1.49
CA LEU A 109 -8.30 9.19 1.44
C LEU A 109 -9.62 8.50 1.79
N GLU A 110 -10.32 8.97 2.82
CA GLU A 110 -11.63 8.42 3.22
C GLU A 110 -12.68 8.57 2.11
N GLN A 111 -12.72 9.73 1.46
CA GLN A 111 -13.61 9.96 0.30
C GLN A 111 -13.28 9.06 -0.88
N SER A 112 -11.99 8.82 -1.15
CA SER A 112 -11.55 7.93 -2.23
C SER A 112 -11.99 6.49 -1.97
N LEU A 113 -11.91 6.01 -0.72
CA LEU A 113 -12.37 4.67 -0.35
C LEU A 113 -13.89 4.49 -0.51
N ALA A 114 -14.66 5.56 -0.29
CA ALA A 114 -16.12 5.55 -0.46
C ALA A 114 -16.56 5.55 -1.93
N ALA A 115 -15.68 5.97 -2.85
CA ALA A 115 -15.96 6.06 -4.29
C ALA A 115 -15.54 4.82 -5.10
N ASP A 116 -14.61 4.01 -4.58
CA ASP A 116 -14.25 2.68 -5.09
C ASP A 116 -15.39 1.65 -4.85
#